data_AF-A0A0M0JV22-F1
#
_entry.id   AF-A0A0M0JV22-F1
#
_cell.length_a   1.000
_cell.length_b   1.000
_cell.length_c   1.000
_cell.angle_alpha   90.00
_cell.angle_beta   90.00
_cell.angle_gamma   90.00
#
_symmetry.space_group_name_H-M   'P 1'
#
loop_
_entity.id
_entity.type
_entity.pdbx_description
1 polymer ?
#
loop_
_entity_poly.entity_id
_entity_poly.type
_entity_poly.pdbx_seq_one_letter_code
_entity_poly.pdbx_strand_id
1 'polypeptide(L)'
;MASDAARAFEQGKYEECEQLWQAAADAYSSEDLAWANLAVALIINASDDPTMKLGQPPAGRAKERLEAALAAIEKATALGSSDALLLNARGNALGLLLRWSEAREAYASATALSARDFESIPRSNEALTLLQLEQPEQSEKIARNLLRRDPNFVDAQALLATIRWSQRDMGGAAAELSALCDRPTDGQQWCERYSTVDVVLGRWPPRAVATYRDLLMQPSVALIFKNARALPAR
;
A
#
# COMPACT_ATOMS: atom_id res chain seq x y z
N MET A 1 14.84 6.86 -24.32
CA MET A 1 14.83 7.29 -22.90
C MET A 1 13.50 6.94 -22.22
N ALA A 2 12.41 7.71 -22.37
CA ALA A 2 11.14 7.39 -21.69
C ALA A 2 10.56 6.00 -22.03
N SER A 3 10.56 5.60 -23.30
CA SER A 3 10.12 4.26 -23.71
C SER A 3 11.02 3.14 -23.18
N ASP A 4 12.32 3.40 -23.03
CA ASP A 4 13.27 2.41 -22.51
C ASP A 4 13.13 2.31 -20.99
N ALA A 5 12.88 3.42 -20.31
CA ALA A 5 12.61 3.48 -18.88
C ALA A 5 11.33 2.69 -18.53
N ALA A 6 10.26 2.90 -19.29
CA ALA A 6 9.02 2.12 -19.15
C ALA A 6 9.26 0.61 -19.37
N ARG A 7 10.05 0.25 -20.40
CA ARG A 7 10.42 -1.16 -20.64
C ARG A 7 11.25 -1.74 -19.49
N ALA A 8 12.19 -0.98 -18.93
CA ALA A 8 12.98 -1.40 -17.78
C ALA A 8 12.09 -1.64 -16.55
N PHE A 9 11.11 -0.76 -16.33
CA PHE A 9 10.09 -0.93 -15.28
C PHE A 9 9.31 -2.23 -15.44
N GLU A 10 8.76 -2.48 -16.63
CA GLU A 10 8.00 -3.70 -16.95
C GLU A 10 8.83 -4.98 -16.77
N GLN A 11 10.15 -4.89 -16.96
CA GLN A 11 11.09 -6.00 -16.78
C GLN A 11 11.59 -6.13 -15.32
N GLY A 12 11.14 -5.29 -14.39
CA GLY A 12 11.59 -5.28 -13.00
C GLY A 12 13.03 -4.81 -12.80
N LYS A 13 13.62 -4.13 -13.79
CA LYS A 13 14.97 -3.57 -13.72
C LYS A 13 14.93 -2.16 -13.14
N TYR A 14 14.56 -2.06 -11.86
CA TYR A 14 14.22 -0.79 -11.24
C TYR A 14 15.41 0.17 -11.10
N GLU A 15 16.63 -0.33 -10.88
CA GLU A 15 17.85 0.51 -10.87
C GLU A 15 18.15 1.11 -12.26
N GLU A 16 17.97 0.34 -13.35
CA GLU A 16 18.09 0.84 -14.72
C GLU A 16 16.97 1.85 -15.03
N CYS A 17 15.75 1.56 -14.58
CA CYS A 17 14.59 2.43 -14.72
C CYS A 17 14.81 3.80 -14.04
N GLU A 18 15.34 3.83 -12.81
CA GLU A 18 15.71 5.06 -12.09
C GLU A 18 16.71 5.89 -12.90
N GLN A 19 17.78 5.27 -13.41
CA GLN A 19 18.80 5.96 -14.20
C GLN A 19 18.23 6.56 -15.50
N LEU A 20 17.37 5.82 -16.20
CA LEU A 20 16.75 6.28 -17.44
C LEU A 20 15.74 7.40 -17.21
N TRP A 21 14.97 7.35 -16.12
CA TRP A 21 14.05 8.43 -15.75
C TRP A 21 14.79 9.66 -15.25
N GLN A 22 15.90 9.50 -14.52
CA GLN A 22 16.75 10.62 -14.12
C GLN A 22 17.30 11.34 -15.35
N ALA A 23 17.88 10.59 -16.30
CA ALA A 23 18.37 11.16 -17.55
C ALA A 23 17.27 11.85 -18.37
N ALA A 24 16.06 11.30 -18.38
CA ALA A 24 14.90 11.92 -19.03
C ALA A 24 14.46 13.22 -18.32
N ALA A 25 14.42 13.23 -16.99
CA ALA A 25 14.07 14.41 -16.19
C ALA A 25 15.11 15.54 -16.36
N ASP A 26 16.39 15.19 -16.47
CA ASP A 26 17.47 16.16 -16.70
C ASP A 26 17.40 16.75 -18.13
N ALA A 27 17.18 15.89 -19.14
CA ALA A 27 17.09 16.31 -20.54
C ALA A 27 15.81 17.13 -20.84
N TYR A 28 14.71 16.82 -20.17
CA TYR A 28 13.40 17.43 -20.37
C TYR A 28 12.88 18.06 -19.06
N SER A 29 13.69 18.91 -18.44
CA SER A 29 13.44 19.45 -17.09
C SER A 29 12.17 20.31 -16.93
N SER A 30 11.54 20.71 -18.04
CA SER A 30 10.26 21.42 -18.08
C SER A 30 9.05 20.49 -18.26
N GLU A 31 9.25 19.20 -18.50
CA GLU A 31 8.18 18.22 -18.68
C GLU A 31 7.92 17.50 -17.34
N ASP A 32 6.66 17.46 -16.92
CA ASP A 32 6.24 16.93 -15.63
C ASP A 32 6.32 15.39 -15.54
N LEU A 33 5.99 14.70 -16.63
CA LEU A 33 5.90 13.24 -16.71
C LEU A 33 7.20 12.52 -16.33
N ALA A 34 8.35 13.08 -16.73
CA ALA A 34 9.65 12.47 -16.41
C ALA A 34 9.94 12.52 -14.90
N TRP A 35 9.62 13.63 -14.25
CA TRP A 35 9.72 13.79 -12.80
C TRP A 35 8.75 12.88 -12.04
N ALA A 36 7.51 12.77 -12.51
CA ALA A 36 6.51 11.89 -11.91
C ALA A 36 6.97 10.42 -11.95
N ASN A 37 7.49 9.94 -13.08
CA ASN A 37 7.97 8.56 -13.19
C ASN A 37 9.29 8.32 -12.45
N LEU A 38 10.19 9.30 -12.43
CA LEU A 38 11.41 9.24 -11.61
C LEU A 38 11.06 9.05 -10.13
N ALA A 39 10.08 9.79 -9.61
CA ALA A 39 9.64 9.64 -8.23
C ALA A 39 9.18 8.21 -7.91
N VAL A 40 8.41 7.58 -8.80
CA VAL A 40 7.95 6.20 -8.62
C VAL A 40 9.13 5.23 -8.61
N ALA A 41 10.08 5.36 -9.54
CA ALA A 41 11.27 4.50 -9.59
C ALA A 41 12.12 4.63 -8.31
N LEU A 42 12.33 5.87 -7.84
CA LEU A 42 13.06 6.14 -6.60
C LEU A 42 12.39 5.50 -5.37
N ILE A 43 11.06 5.56 -5.27
CA ILE A 43 10.30 4.93 -4.17
C ILE A 43 10.49 3.41 -4.19
N ILE A 44 10.43 2.78 -5.37
CA ILE A 44 10.61 1.32 -5.50
C ILE A 44 12.03 0.92 -5.09
N ASN A 45 13.05 1.56 -5.64
CA ASN A 45 14.43 1.25 -5.30
C ASN A 45 14.77 1.58 -3.85
N ALA A 46 14.12 2.59 -3.24
CA ALA A 46 14.24 2.83 -1.81
C ALA A 46 13.63 1.68 -1.02
N SER A 47 12.44 1.21 -1.40
CA SER A 47 11.76 0.10 -0.73
C SER A 47 12.52 -1.22 -0.83
N ASP A 48 13.21 -1.46 -1.95
CA ASP A 48 14.01 -2.66 -2.19
C ASP A 48 15.41 -2.61 -1.54
N ASP A 49 15.81 -1.46 -0.98
CA ASP A 49 17.10 -1.32 -0.34
C ASP A 49 17.20 -2.23 0.91
N PRO A 50 18.24 -3.06 1.05
CA PRO A 50 18.38 -4.02 2.15
C PRO A 50 18.52 -3.36 3.53
N THR A 51 18.77 -2.06 3.58
CA THR A 51 18.82 -1.28 4.83
C THR A 51 17.43 -0.90 5.33
N MET A 52 16.41 -0.98 4.48
CA MET A 52 15.03 -0.70 4.88
C MET A 52 14.54 -1.71 5.89
N LYS A 53 13.99 -1.18 6.99
CA LYS A 53 13.39 -1.98 8.07
C LYS A 53 12.03 -1.41 8.40
N LEU A 54 11.02 -2.27 8.36
CA LEU A 54 9.64 -1.87 8.67
C LEU A 54 9.56 -1.20 10.05
N GLY A 55 9.07 0.04 10.06
CA GLY A 55 8.84 0.82 11.28
C GLY A 55 10.06 1.51 11.85
N GLN A 56 11.21 1.44 11.18
CA GLN A 56 12.38 2.23 11.51
C GLN A 56 12.53 3.37 10.49
N PRO A 57 13.05 4.54 10.91
CA PRO A 57 13.38 5.60 9.96
C PRO A 57 14.35 5.07 8.90
N PRO A 58 14.15 5.40 7.61
CA PRO A 58 15.08 5.01 6.56
C PRO A 58 16.43 5.71 6.78
N ALA A 59 17.49 5.09 6.29
CA ALA A 59 18.86 5.61 6.40
C ALA A 59 19.63 5.44 5.08
N GLY A 60 20.76 6.14 4.95
CA GLY A 60 21.64 6.04 3.78
C GLY A 60 20.92 6.28 2.46
N ARG A 61 21.22 5.43 1.46
CA ARG A 61 20.66 5.54 0.11
C ARG A 61 19.14 5.46 0.06
N ALA A 62 18.52 4.60 0.89
CA ALA A 62 17.06 4.51 0.93
C ALA A 62 16.42 5.85 1.34
N LYS A 63 16.97 6.51 2.37
CA LYS A 63 16.50 7.84 2.78
C LYS A 63 16.73 8.88 1.69
N GLU A 64 17.92 8.91 1.10
CA GLU A 64 18.26 9.85 0.03
C GLU A 64 17.31 9.71 -1.18
N ARG A 65 16.98 8.47 -1.57
CA ARG A 65 16.02 8.19 -2.63
C ARG A 65 14.61 8.65 -2.28
N LEU A 66 14.15 8.44 -1.05
CA LEU A 66 12.81 8.88 -0.62
C LEU A 66 12.69 10.40 -0.62
N GLU A 67 13.72 11.12 -0.14
CA GLU A 67 13.73 12.59 -0.19
C GLU A 67 13.83 13.10 -1.64
N ALA A 68 14.62 12.45 -2.49
CA ALA A 68 14.68 12.75 -3.92
C ALA A 68 13.35 12.48 -4.63
N ALA A 69 12.61 11.44 -4.24
CA ALA A 69 11.29 11.15 -4.77
C ALA A 69 10.30 12.26 -4.42
N LEU A 70 10.30 12.75 -3.17
CA LEU A 70 9.47 13.89 -2.78
C LEU A 70 9.83 15.15 -3.57
N ALA A 71 11.11 15.44 -3.77
CA ALA A 71 11.55 16.57 -4.59
C ALA A 71 11.11 16.43 -6.06
N ALA A 72 11.17 15.23 -6.63
CA ALA A 72 10.69 14.95 -7.98
C ALA A 72 9.16 15.12 -8.09
N ILE A 73 8.40 14.68 -7.07
CA ILE A 73 6.95 14.90 -7.00
C ILE A 73 6.62 16.39 -6.93
N GLU A 74 7.33 17.15 -6.10
CA GLU A 74 7.15 18.61 -6.00
C GLU A 74 7.45 19.29 -7.33
N LYS A 75 8.49 18.85 -8.03
CA LYS A 75 8.84 19.36 -9.36
C LYS A 75 7.78 19.03 -10.40
N ALA A 76 7.30 17.79 -10.47
CA ALA A 76 6.21 17.39 -11.36
C ALA A 76 4.94 18.20 -11.09
N THR A 77 4.61 18.41 -9.81
CA THR A 77 3.45 19.20 -9.39
C THR A 77 3.58 20.66 -9.83
N ALA A 78 4.75 21.26 -9.65
CA ALA A 78 5.01 22.63 -10.10
C ALA A 78 4.93 22.81 -11.62
N LEU A 79 5.13 21.73 -12.38
CA LEU A 79 5.04 21.70 -13.84
C LEU A 79 3.62 21.35 -14.34
N GLY A 80 2.69 20.97 -13.46
CA GLY A 80 1.27 20.80 -13.79
C GLY A 80 0.70 19.40 -13.51
N SER A 81 1.51 18.42 -13.13
CA SER A 81 1.00 17.09 -12.77
C SER A 81 0.23 17.15 -11.45
N SER A 82 -1.03 16.74 -11.44
CA SER A 82 -1.83 16.67 -10.22
C SER A 82 -2.84 15.52 -10.27
N ASP A 83 -2.42 14.34 -10.70
CA ASP A 83 -3.28 13.17 -10.75
C ASP A 83 -3.23 12.32 -9.46
N ALA A 84 -4.18 11.40 -9.36
CA ALA A 84 -4.29 10.51 -8.21
C ALA A 84 -3.10 9.56 -8.05
N LEU A 85 -2.41 9.18 -9.13
CA LEU A 85 -1.26 8.28 -9.07
C LEU A 85 -0.07 8.99 -8.41
N LEU A 86 0.21 10.23 -8.81
CA LEU A 86 1.28 11.03 -8.24
C LEU A 86 1.05 11.34 -6.76
N LEU A 87 -0.19 11.67 -6.38
CA LEU A 87 -0.56 11.89 -4.98
C LEU A 87 -0.48 10.60 -4.14
N ASN A 88 -0.86 9.46 -4.70
CA ASN A 88 -0.67 8.18 -4.03
C ASN A 88 0.82 7.84 -3.85
N ALA A 89 1.66 8.09 -4.86
CA ALA A 89 3.11 7.95 -4.76
C ALA A 89 3.71 8.86 -3.69
N ARG A 90 3.22 10.10 -3.57
CA ARG A 90 3.58 11.02 -2.47
C ARG A 90 3.26 10.41 -1.11
N GLY A 91 2.07 9.84 -0.96
CA GLY A 91 1.67 9.11 0.25
C GLY A 91 2.62 7.96 0.58
N ASN A 92 3.01 7.16 -0.43
CA ASN A 92 3.93 6.04 -0.26
C ASN A 92 5.31 6.53 0.24
N ALA A 93 5.89 7.55 -0.41
CA ALA A 93 7.18 8.11 0.01
C ALA A 93 7.14 8.66 1.44
N LEU A 94 6.09 9.41 1.78
CA LEU A 94 5.90 9.95 3.14
C LEU A 94 5.70 8.83 4.17
N GLY A 95 4.97 7.78 3.83
CA GLY A 95 4.78 6.62 4.70
C GLY A 95 6.10 5.90 4.98
N LEU A 96 6.94 5.68 3.96
CA LEU A 96 8.27 5.09 4.13
C LEU A 96 9.21 5.98 4.96
N LEU A 97 9.02 7.30 4.92
CA LEU A 97 9.70 8.27 5.79
C LEU A 97 9.08 8.40 7.18
N LEU A 98 8.05 7.61 7.52
CA LEU A 98 7.28 7.66 8.76
C LEU A 98 6.53 8.99 9.01
N ARG A 99 6.30 9.78 7.96
CA ARG A 99 5.54 11.04 7.97
C ARG A 99 4.04 10.76 7.79
N TRP A 100 3.48 9.97 8.69
CA TRP A 100 2.15 9.35 8.55
C TRP A 100 0.99 10.35 8.40
N SER A 101 1.02 11.48 9.11
CA SER A 101 -0.04 12.50 8.98
C SER A 101 -0.10 13.08 7.57
N GLU A 102 1.05 13.41 6.99
CA GLU A 102 1.16 13.94 5.63
C GLU A 102 0.86 12.86 4.58
N ALA A 103 1.25 11.60 4.85
CA ALA A 103 0.92 10.47 3.99
C ALA A 103 -0.60 10.30 3.88
N ARG A 104 -1.33 10.41 5.00
CA ARG A 104 -2.79 10.35 5.02
C ARG A 104 -3.41 11.45 4.15
N GLU A 105 -2.92 12.68 4.27
CA GLU A 105 -3.40 13.81 3.46
C GLU A 105 -3.18 13.58 1.96
N ALA A 106 -2.02 13.02 1.60
CA ALA A 106 -1.71 12.66 0.22
C ALA A 106 -2.66 11.55 -0.32
N TYR A 107 -2.91 10.50 0.46
CA TYR A 107 -3.85 9.44 0.07
C TYR A 107 -5.31 9.92 0.02
N ALA A 108 -5.73 10.78 0.94
CA ALA A 108 -7.06 11.39 0.91
C ALA A 108 -7.24 12.27 -0.35
N SER A 109 -6.21 13.05 -0.69
CA SER A 109 -6.20 13.87 -1.91
C SER A 109 -6.20 13.01 -3.16
N ALA A 110 -5.41 11.92 -3.18
CA ALA A 110 -5.42 10.94 -4.27
C ALA A 110 -6.82 10.35 -4.46
N THR A 111 -7.46 9.89 -3.38
CA THR A 111 -8.83 9.35 -3.40
C THR A 111 -9.84 10.35 -3.95
N ALA A 112 -9.71 11.64 -3.62
CA ALA A 112 -10.60 12.70 -4.11
C ALA A 112 -10.47 12.96 -5.62
N LEU A 113 -9.29 12.69 -6.21
CA LEU A 113 -9.02 12.85 -7.65
C LEU A 113 -9.11 11.55 -8.44
N SER A 114 -9.25 10.40 -7.78
CA SER A 114 -9.27 9.10 -8.44
C SER A 114 -10.50 8.90 -9.33
N ALA A 115 -10.27 8.34 -10.51
CA ALA A 115 -11.31 7.61 -11.23
C ALA A 115 -11.71 6.34 -10.46
N ARG A 116 -12.90 5.81 -10.74
CA ARG A 116 -13.51 4.72 -9.97
C ARG A 116 -12.67 3.44 -9.95
N ASP A 117 -11.94 3.16 -11.01
CA ASP A 117 -11.08 1.98 -11.17
C ASP A 117 -9.79 2.05 -10.33
N PHE A 118 -9.27 3.25 -10.05
CA PHE A 118 -8.08 3.43 -9.23
C PHE A 118 -8.39 3.74 -7.75
N GLU A 119 -9.58 4.28 -7.45
CA GLU A 119 -9.97 4.81 -6.14
C GLU A 119 -9.75 3.84 -4.95
N SER A 120 -9.89 2.52 -5.17
CA SER A 120 -9.71 1.52 -4.11
C SER A 120 -8.32 1.53 -3.48
N ILE A 121 -7.27 1.82 -4.26
CA ILE A 121 -5.87 1.77 -3.82
C ILE A 121 -5.56 2.89 -2.80
N PRO A 122 -5.66 4.19 -3.15
CA PRO A 122 -5.36 5.26 -2.20
C PRO A 122 -6.32 5.25 -1.01
N ARG A 123 -7.57 4.79 -1.19
CA ARG A 123 -8.52 4.65 -0.08
C ARG A 123 -8.10 3.58 0.93
N SER A 124 -7.58 2.45 0.46
CA SER A 124 -7.02 1.42 1.35
C SER A 124 -5.81 1.96 2.12
N ASN A 125 -4.93 2.68 1.43
CA ASN A 125 -3.75 3.32 2.03
C ASN A 125 -4.12 4.38 3.07
N GLU A 126 -5.18 5.16 2.84
CA GLU A 126 -5.73 6.09 3.82
C GLU A 126 -6.21 5.36 5.08
N ALA A 127 -6.98 4.27 4.92
CA ALA A 127 -7.44 3.45 6.04
C ALA A 127 -6.28 2.84 6.84
N LEU A 128 -5.26 2.30 6.15
CA LEU A 128 -4.03 1.79 6.76
C LEU A 128 -3.30 2.87 7.56
N THR A 129 -3.23 4.09 7.00
CA THR A 129 -2.57 5.21 7.67
C THR A 129 -3.34 5.69 8.90
N LEU A 130 -4.68 5.68 8.85
CA LEU A 130 -5.50 5.96 10.04
C LEU A 130 -5.29 4.93 11.16
N LEU A 131 -5.16 3.64 10.82
CA LEU A 131 -4.80 2.62 11.81
C LEU A 131 -3.39 2.87 12.38
N GLN A 132 -2.43 3.23 11.53
CA GLN A 132 -1.08 3.62 11.95
C GLN A 132 -1.09 4.85 12.88
N LEU A 133 -2.04 5.75 12.72
CA LEU A 133 -2.24 6.95 13.55
C LEU A 133 -3.18 6.72 14.75
N GLU A 134 -3.51 5.47 15.10
CA GLU A 134 -4.40 5.11 16.22
C GLU A 134 -5.81 5.72 16.13
N GLN A 135 -6.34 5.80 14.91
CA GLN A 135 -7.71 6.24 14.64
C GLN A 135 -8.53 5.10 14.04
N PRO A 136 -8.72 3.97 14.76
CA PRO A 136 -9.33 2.77 14.20
C PRO A 136 -10.81 2.96 13.83
N GLU A 137 -11.57 3.83 14.51
CA GLU A 137 -12.98 4.08 14.17
C GLU A 137 -13.11 4.74 12.79
N GLN A 138 -12.23 5.70 12.49
CA GLN A 138 -12.20 6.35 11.17
C GLN A 138 -11.68 5.37 10.11
N SER A 139 -10.66 4.59 10.45
CA SER A 139 -10.12 3.53 9.58
C SER A 139 -11.22 2.51 9.20
N GLU A 140 -11.99 2.03 10.17
CA GLU A 140 -13.08 1.07 9.94
C GLU A 140 -14.15 1.67 9.03
N LYS A 141 -14.52 2.93 9.23
CA LYS A 141 -15.50 3.64 8.40
C LYS A 141 -15.06 3.67 6.93
N ILE A 142 -13.78 3.94 6.66
CA ILE A 142 -13.21 3.95 5.31
C ILE A 142 -13.17 2.53 4.73
N ALA A 143 -12.63 1.56 5.46
CA ALA A 143 -12.52 0.17 5.01
C ALA A 143 -13.90 -0.44 4.68
N ARG A 144 -14.91 -0.19 5.53
CA ARG A 144 -16.29 -0.62 5.25
C ARG A 144 -16.93 0.10 4.08
N ASN A 145 -16.57 1.36 3.81
CA ASN A 145 -17.06 2.07 2.62
C ASN A 145 -16.40 1.51 1.35
N LEU A 146 -15.10 1.24 1.40
CA LEU A 146 -14.35 0.60 0.32
C LEU A 146 -14.96 -0.75 -0.05
N LEU A 147 -15.13 -1.68 0.90
CA LEU A 147 -15.70 -3.00 0.64
C LEU A 147 -17.16 -2.97 0.15
N ARG A 148 -17.92 -1.91 0.45
CA ARG A 148 -19.27 -1.73 -0.13
C ARG A 148 -19.24 -1.36 -1.60
N ARG A 149 -18.21 -0.62 -2.05
CA ARG A 149 -18.07 -0.15 -3.44
C ARG A 149 -17.29 -1.12 -4.30
N ASP A 150 -16.29 -1.76 -3.70
CA ASP A 150 -15.43 -2.77 -4.28
C ASP A 150 -15.32 -3.97 -3.33
N PRO A 151 -16.33 -4.87 -3.33
CA PRO A 151 -16.31 -6.09 -2.52
C PRO A 151 -15.18 -7.06 -2.89
N ASN A 152 -14.47 -6.83 -4.00
CA ASN A 152 -13.39 -7.68 -4.48
C ASN A 152 -12.00 -7.15 -4.08
N PHE A 153 -11.93 -6.02 -3.38
CA PHE A 153 -10.67 -5.52 -2.83
C PHE A 153 -10.26 -6.32 -1.58
N VAL A 154 -9.72 -7.52 -1.79
CA VAL A 154 -9.41 -8.52 -0.74
C VAL A 154 -8.51 -7.96 0.37
N ASP A 155 -7.55 -7.08 0.02
CA ASP A 155 -6.66 -6.46 1.01
C ASP A 155 -7.45 -5.64 2.05
N ALA A 156 -8.55 -4.99 1.66
CA ALA A 156 -9.41 -4.25 2.58
C ALA A 156 -10.21 -5.18 3.51
N GLN A 157 -10.49 -6.41 3.10
CA GLN A 157 -11.18 -7.40 3.93
C GLN A 157 -10.27 -7.84 5.10
N ALA A 158 -9.01 -8.18 4.80
CA ALA A 158 -8.00 -8.48 5.82
C ALA A 158 -7.69 -7.25 6.69
N LEU A 159 -7.67 -6.05 6.10
CA LEU A 159 -7.50 -4.80 6.84
C LEU A 159 -8.66 -4.57 7.81
N LEU A 160 -9.92 -4.78 7.39
CA LEU A 160 -11.07 -4.63 8.27
C LEU A 160 -11.02 -5.60 9.46
N ALA A 161 -10.58 -6.84 9.23
CA ALA A 161 -10.32 -7.79 10.31
C ALA A 161 -9.26 -7.25 11.30
N THR A 162 -8.17 -6.68 10.76
CA THR A 162 -7.07 -6.10 11.54
C THR A 162 -7.53 -4.89 12.37
N ILE A 163 -8.35 -4.02 11.79
CA ILE A 163 -8.91 -2.85 12.48
C ILE A 163 -9.80 -3.30 13.63
N ARG A 164 -10.72 -4.24 13.39
CA ARG A 164 -11.61 -4.76 14.43
C ARG A 164 -10.87 -5.46 15.56
N TRP A 165 -9.80 -6.18 15.23
CA TRP A 165 -8.90 -6.75 16.23
C TRP A 165 -8.28 -5.66 17.12
N SER A 166 -7.81 -4.55 16.53
CA SER A 166 -7.26 -3.41 17.30
C SER A 166 -8.29 -2.77 18.24
N GLN A 167 -9.58 -2.84 17.87
CA GLN A 167 -10.71 -2.36 18.66
C GLN A 167 -11.23 -3.39 19.69
N ARG A 168 -10.60 -4.56 19.80
CA ARG A 168 -11.01 -5.69 20.64
C ARG A 168 -12.33 -6.36 20.23
N ASP A 169 -12.79 -6.12 19.00
CA ASP A 169 -13.91 -6.85 18.40
C ASP A 169 -13.43 -8.17 17.79
N MET A 170 -13.19 -9.17 18.67
CA MET A 170 -12.64 -10.45 18.28
C MET A 170 -13.58 -11.25 17.37
N GLY A 171 -14.89 -11.13 17.63
CA GLY A 171 -15.93 -11.80 16.84
C GLY A 171 -16.02 -11.21 15.44
N GLY A 172 -16.04 -9.88 15.33
CA GLY A 172 -16.04 -9.20 14.04
C GLY A 172 -14.76 -9.44 13.26
N ALA A 173 -13.59 -9.43 13.90
CA ALA A 173 -12.32 -9.73 13.24
C ALA A 173 -12.31 -11.15 12.64
N ALA A 174 -12.73 -12.15 13.42
CA ALA A 174 -12.84 -13.53 12.97
C ALA A 174 -13.86 -13.69 11.83
N ALA A 175 -15.00 -12.99 11.90
CA ALA A 175 -16.02 -13.01 10.86
C ALA A 175 -15.50 -12.46 9.52
N GLU A 176 -14.71 -11.38 9.52
CA GLU A 176 -14.14 -10.83 8.29
C GLU A 176 -13.13 -11.79 7.64
N LEU A 177 -12.32 -12.52 8.44
CA LEU A 177 -11.40 -13.54 7.91
C LEU A 177 -12.14 -14.78 7.40
N SER A 178 -13.22 -15.21 8.07
CA SER A 178 -14.09 -16.28 7.53
C SER A 178 -14.69 -15.85 6.19
N ALA A 179 -15.23 -14.64 6.11
CA ALA A 179 -15.80 -14.10 4.88
C ALA A 179 -14.77 -14.01 3.75
N LEU A 180 -13.49 -13.73 4.05
CA LEU A 180 -12.40 -13.80 3.08
C LEU A 180 -12.18 -15.23 2.55
N CYS A 181 -12.25 -16.23 3.41
CA CYS A 181 -12.08 -17.64 3.04
C CYS A 181 -13.30 -18.22 2.31
N ASP A 182 -14.50 -17.73 2.63
CA ASP A 182 -15.78 -18.23 2.11
C ASP A 182 -16.20 -17.58 0.77
N ARG A 183 -15.36 -16.72 0.18
CA ARG A 183 -15.67 -16.03 -1.09
C ARG A 183 -15.93 -17.03 -2.22
N PRO A 184 -16.98 -16.80 -3.05
CA PRO A 184 -17.20 -17.61 -4.25
C PRO A 184 -16.00 -17.50 -5.19
N THR A 185 -15.57 -18.62 -5.76
CA THR A 185 -14.50 -18.73 -6.78
C THR A 185 -13.07 -18.65 -6.26
N ASP A 186 -12.70 -17.66 -5.43
CA ASP A 186 -11.30 -17.39 -5.08
C ASP A 186 -10.99 -17.43 -3.57
N GLY A 187 -11.99 -17.72 -2.74
CA GLY A 187 -11.86 -17.68 -1.28
C GLY A 187 -10.73 -18.56 -0.73
N GLN A 188 -10.57 -19.78 -1.23
CA GLN A 188 -9.50 -20.68 -0.78
C GLN A 188 -8.10 -20.12 -1.08
N GLN A 189 -7.89 -19.55 -2.27
CA GLN A 189 -6.61 -18.96 -2.65
C GLN A 189 -6.28 -17.76 -1.77
N TRP A 190 -7.25 -16.86 -1.54
CA TRP A 190 -7.05 -15.72 -0.67
C TRP A 190 -6.86 -16.14 0.78
N CYS A 191 -7.62 -17.13 1.26
CA CYS A 191 -7.47 -17.68 2.60
C CYS A 191 -6.05 -18.20 2.85
N GLU A 192 -5.50 -18.94 1.89
CA GLU A 192 -4.12 -19.41 1.96
C GLU A 192 -3.14 -18.23 1.95
N ARG A 193 -3.29 -17.32 0.99
CA ARG A 193 -2.39 -16.18 0.83
C ARG A 193 -2.39 -15.25 2.05
N TYR A 194 -3.52 -15.06 2.70
CA TYR A 194 -3.65 -14.22 3.90
C TYR A 194 -3.44 -14.98 5.21
N SER A 195 -3.18 -16.29 5.18
CA SER A 195 -2.90 -17.07 6.40
C SER A 195 -1.55 -16.76 7.05
N THR A 196 -0.68 -15.98 6.40
CA THR A 196 0.60 -15.52 6.96
C THR A 196 0.71 -14.00 6.91
N VAL A 197 1.56 -13.44 7.78
CA VAL A 197 1.84 -12.00 7.78
C VAL A 197 2.64 -11.56 6.54
N ASP A 198 3.32 -12.49 5.86
CA ASP A 198 4.21 -12.18 4.74
C ASP A 198 3.51 -11.47 3.60
N VAL A 199 2.22 -11.77 3.40
CA VAL A 199 1.41 -11.12 2.36
C VAL A 199 1.37 -9.60 2.54
N VAL A 200 1.39 -9.09 3.77
CA VAL A 200 1.26 -7.65 4.06
C VAL A 200 2.62 -6.96 4.27
N LEU A 201 3.72 -7.71 4.37
CA LEU A 201 5.05 -7.15 4.52
C LEU A 201 5.41 -6.29 3.30
N GLY A 202 5.98 -5.11 3.55
CA GLY A 202 6.31 -4.12 2.51
C GLY A 202 5.12 -3.35 1.93
N ARG A 203 3.87 -3.76 2.23
CA ARG A 203 2.65 -3.09 1.72
C ARG A 203 1.90 -2.34 2.80
N TRP A 204 1.91 -2.84 4.04
CA TRP A 204 1.18 -2.25 5.15
C TRP A 204 2.07 -1.48 6.12
N PRO A 205 1.55 -0.44 6.81
CA PRO A 205 2.29 0.26 7.86
C PRO A 205 2.67 -0.65 9.04
N PRO A 206 3.73 -0.30 9.78
CA PRO A 206 4.28 -1.12 10.86
C PRO A 206 3.25 -1.56 11.92
N ARG A 207 2.38 -0.64 12.35
CA ARG A 207 1.33 -0.94 13.32
C ARG A 207 0.32 -1.93 12.75
N ALA A 208 -0.14 -1.72 11.53
CA ALA A 208 -1.07 -2.64 10.87
C ALA A 208 -0.48 -4.05 10.72
N VAL A 209 0.80 -4.15 10.33
CA VAL A 209 1.51 -5.45 10.25
C VAL A 209 1.61 -6.12 11.62
N ALA A 210 1.97 -5.38 12.67
CA ALA A 210 2.06 -5.92 14.02
C ALA A 210 0.69 -6.41 14.52
N THR A 211 -0.35 -5.59 14.34
CA THR A 211 -1.74 -5.93 14.69
C THR A 211 -2.24 -7.15 13.91
N TYR A 212 -1.90 -7.26 12.61
CA TYR A 212 -2.27 -8.42 11.81
C TYR A 212 -1.54 -9.68 12.25
N ARG A 213 -0.25 -9.58 12.56
CA ARG A 213 0.53 -10.69 13.13
C ARG A 213 -0.11 -11.19 14.42
N ASP A 214 -0.51 -10.29 15.32
CA ASP A 214 -1.16 -10.64 16.59
C ASP A 214 -2.51 -11.33 16.37
N LEU A 215 -3.29 -10.87 15.39
CA LEU A 215 -4.54 -11.48 14.99
C LEU A 215 -4.33 -12.92 14.47
N LEU A 216 -3.32 -13.14 13.61
CA LEU A 216 -3.00 -14.45 13.06
C LEU A 216 -2.55 -15.46 14.12
N MET A 217 -1.99 -15.00 15.24
CA MET A 217 -1.57 -15.85 16.36
C MET A 217 -2.74 -16.34 17.23
N GLN A 218 -3.96 -15.84 17.02
CA GLN A 218 -5.11 -16.25 17.83
C GLN A 218 -5.57 -17.67 17.47
N PRO A 219 -5.82 -18.56 18.45
CA PRO A 219 -6.26 -19.93 18.17
C PRO A 219 -7.55 -20.02 17.34
N SER A 220 -8.49 -19.10 17.57
CA SER A 220 -9.75 -19.03 16.80
C SER A 220 -9.51 -18.68 15.34
N VAL A 221 -8.55 -17.79 15.06
CA VAL A 221 -8.16 -17.39 13.71
C VAL A 221 -7.38 -18.49 13.00
N ALA A 222 -6.44 -19.13 13.71
CA ALA A 222 -5.73 -20.30 13.18
C ALA A 222 -6.70 -21.41 12.77
N LEU A 223 -7.79 -21.60 13.51
CA LEU A 223 -8.83 -22.57 13.17
C LEU A 223 -9.60 -22.21 11.89
N ILE A 224 -9.87 -20.92 11.63
CA ILE A 224 -10.52 -20.46 10.38
C ILE A 224 -9.69 -20.91 9.17
N PHE A 225 -8.40 -20.57 9.15
CA PHE A 225 -7.51 -20.93 8.04
C PHE A 225 -7.33 -22.45 7.92
N LYS A 226 -7.25 -23.17 9.04
CA LYS A 226 -7.16 -24.64 9.04
C LYS A 226 -8.42 -25.28 8.44
N ASN A 227 -9.60 -24.83 8.84
CA ASN A 227 -10.87 -25.38 8.37
C ASN A 227 -11.10 -25.11 6.89
N ALA A 228 -10.75 -23.92 6.41
CA ALA A 228 -10.84 -23.56 5.01
C ALA A 228 -9.96 -24.46 4.11
N ARG A 229 -8.77 -24.88 4.60
CA ARG A 229 -7.91 -25.84 3.88
C ARG A 229 -8.45 -27.27 3.83
N ALA A 230 -9.33 -27.64 4.76
CA ALA A 230 -9.88 -29.00 4.85
C ALA A 230 -11.13 -29.20 3.97
N LEU A 231 -11.71 -28.12 3.43
CA LEU A 231 -12.86 -28.20 2.53
C LEU A 231 -12.37 -28.50 1.10
N PRO A 232 -12.99 -29.47 0.39
CA PRO A 232 -12.70 -29.68 -1.01
C PRO A 232 -13.06 -28.43 -1.81
N ALA A 233 -12.23 -28.09 -2.81
CA ALA A 233 -12.49 -26.98 -3.72
C ALA A 233 -13.91 -27.11 -4.30
N ARG A 234 -14.73 -26.07 -4.11
CA ARG A 234 -16.10 -26.01 -4.62
C ARG A 234 -16.13 -25.59 -6.08
#